data_AF-A0A1A2XFW2-F1
#
_entry.id   AF-A0A1A2XFW2-F1
#
_cell.length_a   1.000
_cell.length_b   1.000
_cell.length_c   1.000
_cell.angle_alpha   90.00
_cell.angle_beta   90.00
_cell.angle_gamma   90.00
#
_symmetry.space_group_name_H-M   'P 1'
#
loop_
_entity.id
_entity.type
_entity.pdbx_description
1 polymer ?
#
loop_
_entity_poly.entity_id
_entity_poly.type
_entity_poly.pdbx_seq_one_letter_code
_entity_poly.pdbx_strand_id
1 'polypeptide(L)'
;MMAFAAAAVAAGAAAAVTSAAPTAADPYVPMCDVPACTPGIMPNVVLGAPCSNTTYFVFGSAVAGPSTLPGRLVYCASPRRYEPRWFRSPEMHGIKEEGSKCDSYDGEVAQAPDGLFLTCVADGETLWRRGDL
;
A
#
# COMPACT_ATOMS: atom_id res chain seq x y z
N MET A 1 10.08 82.90 2.12
CA MET A 1 8.71 82.52 2.53
C MET A 1 8.22 81.55 1.47
N MET A 2 8.15 80.23 1.63
CA MET A 2 7.67 79.41 2.75
C MET A 2 8.44 78.08 2.73
N ALA A 3 8.94 77.63 3.88
CA ALA A 3 9.56 76.31 4.05
C ALA A 3 8.46 75.27 4.34
N PHE A 4 8.57 74.06 3.79
CA PHE A 4 7.89 72.89 4.33
C PHE A 4 8.82 71.67 4.27
N ALA A 5 9.20 71.21 5.47
CA ALA A 5 9.92 69.97 5.70
C ALA A 5 9.00 68.76 5.45
N ALA A 6 9.54 67.70 4.87
CA ALA A 6 8.86 66.41 4.78
C ALA A 6 9.72 65.35 5.48
N ALA A 7 9.09 64.69 6.44
CA ALA A 7 9.68 63.83 7.44
C ALA A 7 10.12 62.46 6.88
N ALA A 8 11.20 61.94 7.45
CA ALA A 8 11.63 60.55 7.26
C ALA A 8 10.65 59.60 7.97
N VAL A 9 10.16 58.59 7.26
CA VAL A 9 9.44 57.44 7.84
C VAL A 9 10.17 56.17 7.44
N ALA A 10 10.89 55.60 8.41
CA ALA A 10 11.39 54.24 8.35
C ALA A 10 10.29 53.28 8.80
N ALA A 11 9.96 52.30 7.97
CA ALA A 11 9.10 51.18 8.36
C ALA A 11 9.76 49.87 7.90
N GLY A 12 10.38 49.17 8.85
CA GLY A 12 10.96 47.85 8.63
C GLY A 12 9.87 46.79 8.45
N ALA A 13 9.97 46.00 7.39
CA ALA A 13 9.13 44.84 7.18
C ALA A 13 9.79 43.61 7.82
N ALA A 14 9.34 43.24 9.01
CA ALA A 14 9.61 41.92 9.59
C ALA A 14 8.41 41.01 9.26
N ALA A 15 8.52 40.22 8.19
CA ALA A 15 7.53 39.20 7.88
C ALA A 15 7.72 38.00 8.82
N ALA A 16 6.69 37.73 9.62
CA ALA A 16 6.64 36.66 10.59
C ALA A 16 6.80 35.29 9.92
N VAL A 17 7.78 34.51 10.36
CA VAL A 17 7.90 33.09 10.02
C VAL A 17 6.86 32.36 10.86
N THR A 18 5.74 31.97 10.24
CA THR A 18 4.77 31.09 10.90
C THR A 18 5.39 29.69 11.00
N SER A 19 5.76 29.29 12.21
CA SER A 19 6.08 27.90 12.53
C SER A 19 4.84 27.05 12.29
N ALA A 20 4.84 26.25 11.22
CA ALA A 20 3.86 25.20 11.04
C ALA A 20 4.03 24.20 12.20
N ALA A 21 2.97 23.97 12.98
CA ALA A 21 2.98 22.95 14.01
C ALA A 21 3.21 21.57 13.34
N PRO A 22 4.01 20.67 13.95
CA PRO A 22 4.11 19.32 13.43
C PRO A 22 2.73 18.68 13.48
N THR A 23 2.21 18.27 12.33
CA THR A 23 1.06 17.36 12.29
C THR A 23 1.55 16.04 12.85
N ALA A 24 1.04 15.65 14.02
CA ALA A 24 1.14 14.27 14.45
C ALA A 24 0.28 13.47 13.47
N ALA A 25 0.92 12.71 12.58
CA ALA A 25 0.23 11.72 11.79
C ALA A 25 -0.36 10.71 12.77
N ASP A 26 -1.69 10.69 12.90
CA ASP A 26 -2.40 9.62 13.57
C ASP A 26 -2.16 8.35 12.74
N PRO A 27 -1.49 7.30 13.25
CA PRO A 27 -1.22 6.08 12.49
C PRO A 27 -2.47 5.20 12.37
N TYR A 28 -3.67 5.76 12.54
CA TYR A 28 -4.91 5.06 12.25
C TYR A 28 -5.05 4.87 10.73
N VAL A 29 -4.36 3.86 10.21
CA VAL A 29 -4.83 3.16 9.01
C VAL A 29 -6.14 2.52 9.45
N PRO A 30 -7.31 2.95 8.92
CA PRO A 30 -8.56 2.25 9.21
C PRO A 30 -8.34 0.77 8.95
N MET A 31 -8.67 -0.08 9.93
CA MET A 31 -8.51 -1.54 9.84
C MET A 31 -9.06 -1.99 8.49
N CYS A 32 -8.14 -2.29 7.57
CA CYS A 32 -8.48 -2.65 6.22
C CYS A 32 -8.45 -4.16 6.16
N ASP A 33 -9.63 -4.79 6.22
CA ASP A 33 -9.76 -6.24 6.23
C ASP A 33 -10.20 -6.80 4.87
N VAL A 34 -10.27 -5.95 3.83
CA VAL A 34 -10.75 -6.32 2.50
C VAL A 34 -9.88 -5.74 1.39
N PRO A 35 -9.88 -6.33 0.18
CA PRO A 35 -9.08 -5.82 -0.93
C PRO A 35 -9.45 -4.38 -1.32
N ALA A 36 -10.73 -4.01 -1.20
CA ALA A 36 -11.23 -2.70 -1.66
C ALA A 36 -10.58 -1.48 -0.98
N CYS A 37 -10.07 -1.65 0.25
CA CYS A 37 -9.36 -0.59 0.98
C CYS A 37 -7.83 -0.74 0.92
N THR A 38 -7.32 -1.80 0.28
CA THR A 38 -5.87 -2.08 0.27
C THR A 38 -5.19 -1.19 -0.76
N PRO A 39 -4.20 -0.37 -0.34
CA PRO A 39 -3.46 0.45 -1.27
C PRO A 39 -2.57 -0.39 -2.19
N GLY A 40 -2.35 0.12 -3.41
CA GLY A 40 -1.38 -0.45 -4.34
C GLY A 40 -1.86 -1.67 -5.15
N ILE A 41 -3.15 -2.01 -5.11
CA ILE A 41 -3.71 -3.02 -6.02
C ILE A 41 -3.63 -2.49 -7.47
N MET A 42 -2.81 -3.13 -8.30
CA MET A 42 -2.60 -2.74 -9.69
C MET A 42 -3.86 -3.01 -10.53
N PRO A 43 -4.48 -2.00 -11.15
CA PRO A 43 -5.70 -2.21 -11.92
C PRO A 43 -5.41 -2.83 -13.29
N ASN A 44 -6.41 -3.53 -13.83
CA ASN A 44 -6.48 -3.96 -15.22
C ASN A 44 -5.31 -4.84 -15.69
N VAL A 45 -4.85 -5.76 -14.84
CA VAL A 45 -3.79 -6.71 -15.21
C VAL A 45 -4.37 -7.92 -15.96
N VAL A 46 -3.54 -8.57 -16.77
CA VAL A 46 -3.95 -9.75 -17.55
C VAL A 46 -3.43 -11.01 -16.86
N LEU A 47 -4.32 -11.96 -16.56
CA LEU A 47 -3.93 -13.24 -15.97
C LEU A 47 -2.89 -13.95 -16.86
N GLY A 48 -1.78 -14.37 -16.26
CA GLY A 48 -0.66 -15.02 -16.95
C GLY A 48 0.32 -14.08 -17.66
N ALA A 49 0.06 -12.78 -17.73
CA ALA A 49 1.02 -11.82 -18.27
C ALA A 49 2.23 -11.66 -17.33
N PRO A 50 3.41 -11.26 -17.85
CA PRO A 50 4.58 -10.98 -17.02
C PRO A 50 4.34 -9.85 -16.01
N CYS A 51 5.06 -9.90 -14.89
CA CYS A 51 5.07 -8.87 -13.86
C CYS A 51 6.47 -8.75 -13.24
N SER A 52 6.76 -7.68 -12.50
CA SER A 52 8.13 -7.31 -12.12
C SER A 52 8.46 -7.40 -10.63
N ASN A 53 7.48 -7.49 -9.73
CA ASN A 53 7.71 -7.50 -8.29
C ASN A 53 6.86 -8.57 -7.61
N THR A 54 7.51 -9.53 -6.96
CA THR A 54 6.88 -10.64 -6.24
C THR A 54 6.94 -10.49 -4.72
N THR A 55 7.44 -9.36 -4.22
CA THR A 55 7.65 -9.13 -2.78
C THR A 55 6.77 -8.00 -2.25
N TYR A 56 6.67 -6.87 -2.95
CA TYR A 56 5.92 -5.69 -2.49
C TYR A 56 4.85 -5.28 -3.51
N PHE A 57 3.67 -4.89 -3.01
CA PHE A 57 2.53 -4.43 -3.81
C PHE A 57 2.18 -5.42 -4.93
N VAL A 58 2.11 -6.70 -4.57
CA VAL A 58 2.03 -7.80 -5.54
C VAL A 58 0.62 -8.02 -6.08
N PHE A 59 -0.40 -7.38 -5.53
CA PHE A 59 -1.79 -7.63 -5.89
C PHE A 59 -2.26 -6.79 -7.08
N GLY A 60 -3.20 -7.33 -7.85
CA GLY A 60 -3.82 -6.64 -8.96
C GLY A 60 -5.27 -7.08 -9.21
N SER A 61 -6.02 -6.28 -9.96
CA SER A 61 -7.36 -6.63 -10.41
C SER A 61 -7.35 -6.99 -11.90
N ALA A 62 -7.87 -8.17 -12.22
CA ALA A 62 -7.80 -8.70 -13.57
C ALA A 62 -8.79 -8.02 -14.52
N VAL A 63 -8.38 -7.78 -15.77
CA VAL A 63 -9.33 -7.56 -16.87
C VAL A 63 -10.06 -8.87 -17.21
N ALA A 64 -11.26 -8.77 -17.78
CA ALA A 64 -11.98 -9.94 -18.28
C ALA A 64 -11.14 -10.67 -19.34
N GLY A 65 -11.07 -11.99 -19.24
CA GLY A 65 -10.41 -12.84 -20.22
C GLY A 65 -11.03 -14.24 -20.27
N PRO A 66 -10.56 -15.12 -21.16
CA PRO A 66 -11.13 -16.46 -21.36
C PRO A 66 -11.19 -17.29 -20.07
N SER A 67 -10.25 -17.04 -19.16
CA SER A 67 -10.11 -17.75 -17.91
C SER A 67 -10.46 -16.88 -16.69
N THR A 68 -10.87 -15.62 -16.82
CA THR A 68 -11.14 -14.81 -15.61
C THR A 68 -12.23 -13.76 -15.82
N LEU A 69 -13.02 -13.56 -14.77
CA LEU A 69 -13.98 -12.47 -14.71
C LEU A 69 -13.26 -11.15 -14.41
N PRO A 70 -13.81 -10.01 -14.88
CA PRO A 70 -13.26 -8.71 -14.56
C PRO A 70 -13.29 -8.45 -13.05
N GLY A 71 -12.28 -7.75 -12.55
CA GLY A 71 -12.17 -7.36 -11.14
C GLY A 71 -11.75 -8.49 -10.19
N ARG A 72 -11.54 -9.72 -10.69
CA ARG A 72 -10.99 -10.80 -9.85
C ARG A 72 -9.57 -10.46 -9.40
N LEU A 73 -9.28 -10.70 -8.13
CA LEU A 73 -7.97 -10.45 -7.56
C LEU A 73 -6.95 -11.48 -8.08
N VAL A 74 -5.78 -10.97 -8.42
CA VAL A 74 -4.61 -11.73 -8.85
C VAL A 74 -3.39 -11.25 -8.07
N TYR A 75 -2.32 -12.02 -8.08
CA TYR A 75 -1.05 -11.66 -7.46
C TYR A 75 0.13 -11.99 -8.39
N CYS A 76 1.17 -11.17 -8.34
CA CYS A 76 2.42 -11.38 -9.05
C CYS A 76 3.29 -12.36 -8.27
N ALA A 77 3.63 -13.49 -8.88
CA ALA A 77 4.48 -14.48 -8.24
C ALA A 77 5.43 -15.12 -9.25
N SER A 78 6.45 -15.80 -8.72
CA SER A 78 7.41 -16.60 -9.49
C SER A 78 7.49 -18.03 -8.91
N PRO A 79 6.43 -18.84 -9.08
CA PRO A 79 6.50 -20.24 -8.66
C PRO A 79 7.70 -20.92 -9.34
N ARG A 80 8.53 -21.62 -8.55
CA ARG A 80 9.74 -22.32 -9.02
C ARG A 80 10.80 -21.42 -9.67
N ARG A 81 10.83 -20.13 -9.33
CA ARG A 81 11.84 -19.15 -9.81
C ARG A 81 11.84 -18.95 -11.34
N TYR A 82 10.69 -19.09 -11.98
CA TYR A 82 10.50 -18.74 -13.39
C TYR A 82 10.28 -17.23 -13.59
N GLU A 83 10.15 -16.78 -14.84
CA GLU A 83 9.70 -15.40 -15.13
C GLU A 83 8.39 -15.11 -14.36
N PRO A 84 8.33 -14.06 -13.51
CA PRO A 84 7.14 -13.77 -12.72
C PRO A 84 5.94 -13.44 -13.58
N ARG A 85 4.76 -13.90 -13.16
CA ARG A 85 3.49 -13.71 -13.86
C ARG A 85 2.34 -13.45 -12.89
N TRP A 86 1.23 -12.95 -13.42
CA TRP A 86 -0.02 -12.80 -12.68
C TRP A 86 -0.74 -14.14 -12.53
N PHE A 87 -0.98 -14.58 -11.30
CA PHE A 87 -1.73 -15.78 -10.94
C PHE A 87 -3.02 -15.41 -10.20
N ARG A 88 -4.00 -16.31 -10.15
CA ARG A 88 -5.18 -16.10 -9.30
C ARG A 88 -4.76 -16.03 -7.85
N SER A 89 -5.22 -15.01 -7.14
CA SER A 89 -4.97 -14.88 -5.71
C SER A 89 -5.86 -15.84 -4.92
N PRO A 90 -5.35 -16.42 -3.80
CA PRO A 90 -6.19 -16.80 -2.66
C PRO A 90 -7.01 -15.60 -2.13
N GLU A 91 -7.90 -15.83 -1.17
CA GLU A 91 -8.63 -14.75 -0.53
C GLU A 91 -7.66 -13.78 0.16
N MET A 92 -7.89 -12.49 -0.07
CA MET A 92 -7.00 -11.44 0.43
C MET A 92 -7.70 -10.65 1.53
N HIS A 93 -7.12 -10.67 2.72
CA HIS A 93 -7.71 -10.13 3.95
C HIS A 93 -7.22 -8.72 4.31
N GLY A 94 -6.88 -7.92 3.30
CA GLY A 94 -6.48 -6.53 3.48
C GLY A 94 -5.07 -6.37 4.06
N ILE A 95 -4.93 -5.43 4.99
CA ILE A 95 -3.68 -5.07 5.64
C ILE A 95 -3.50 -5.84 6.96
N LYS A 96 -2.36 -6.51 7.12
CA LYS A 96 -2.01 -7.32 8.30
C LYS A 96 -0.56 -7.09 8.71
N GLU A 97 -0.26 -7.24 10.00
CA GLU A 97 1.12 -7.13 10.49
C GLU A 97 1.87 -8.46 10.32
N GLU A 98 3.10 -8.41 9.81
CA GLU A 98 3.97 -9.59 9.75
C GLU A 98 4.19 -10.16 11.17
N GLY A 99 4.02 -11.47 11.33
CA GLY A 99 4.15 -12.18 12.60
C GLY A 99 2.92 -12.12 13.50
N SER A 100 1.84 -11.43 13.10
CA SER A 100 0.57 -11.45 13.85
C SER A 100 -0.23 -12.74 13.58
N LYS A 101 -1.10 -13.13 14.53
CA LYS A 101 -1.91 -14.36 14.43
C LYS A 101 -2.94 -14.30 13.32
N CYS A 102 -3.17 -15.44 12.67
CA CYS A 102 -4.09 -15.58 11.55
C CYS A 102 -4.87 -16.91 11.59
N ASP A 103 -5.16 -17.44 12.78
CA ASP A 103 -5.68 -18.81 13.01
C ASP A 103 -6.87 -19.26 12.14
N SER A 104 -7.69 -18.33 11.61
CA SER A 104 -8.83 -18.62 10.74
C SER A 104 -8.57 -18.49 9.23
N TYR A 105 -7.35 -18.16 8.83
CA TYR A 105 -6.99 -17.74 7.48
C TYR A 105 -5.87 -18.58 6.87
N ASP A 106 -5.63 -19.80 7.36
CA ASP A 106 -4.54 -20.65 6.88
C ASP A 106 -4.57 -20.84 5.36
N GLY A 107 -3.45 -20.53 4.70
CA GLY A 107 -3.32 -20.53 3.22
C GLY A 107 -3.87 -19.29 2.51
N GLU A 108 -4.54 -18.39 3.21
CA GLU A 108 -5.01 -17.11 2.66
C GLU A 108 -3.91 -16.04 2.72
N VAL A 109 -4.15 -14.90 2.06
CA VAL A 109 -3.12 -13.90 1.82
C VAL A 109 -3.50 -12.51 2.35
N ALA A 110 -2.49 -11.67 2.55
CA ALA A 110 -2.65 -10.30 2.97
C ALA A 110 -1.49 -9.43 2.46
N GLN A 111 -1.55 -8.13 2.71
CA GLN A 111 -0.46 -7.19 2.48
C GLN A 111 -0.05 -6.56 3.81
N ALA A 112 1.24 -6.34 4.05
CA ALA A 112 1.68 -5.53 5.18
C ALA A 112 1.46 -4.03 4.93
N PRO A 113 1.51 -3.16 5.96
CA PRO A 113 1.36 -1.72 5.80
C PRO A 113 2.37 -1.11 4.81
N ASP A 114 3.57 -1.71 4.70
CA ASP A 114 4.63 -1.30 3.76
C ASP A 114 4.50 -1.92 2.36
N GLY A 115 3.47 -2.74 2.13
CA GLY A 115 3.22 -3.42 0.86
C GLY A 115 3.74 -4.85 0.79
N LEU A 116 4.41 -5.38 1.82
CA LEU A 116 4.98 -6.74 1.79
C LEU A 116 3.90 -7.80 1.57
N PHE A 117 4.17 -8.78 0.70
CA PHE A 117 3.28 -9.90 0.47
C PHE A 117 3.28 -10.85 1.66
N LEU A 118 2.10 -11.08 2.24
CA LEU A 118 1.92 -11.99 3.36
C LEU A 118 1.06 -13.18 2.97
N THR A 119 1.38 -14.33 3.55
CA THR A 119 0.57 -15.55 3.53
C THR A 119 0.41 -16.02 4.97
N CYS A 120 -0.79 -16.45 5.34
CA CYS A 120 -1.02 -17.08 6.63
C CYS A 120 -0.54 -18.52 6.57
N VAL A 121 0.36 -18.90 7.48
CA VAL A 121 0.98 -20.21 7.49
C VAL A 121 0.85 -20.84 8.87
N ALA A 122 0.25 -22.03 8.92
CA ALA A 122 0.27 -22.89 10.10
C ALA A 122 1.60 -23.66 10.23
N ASP A 123 2.55 -23.14 11.02
CA ASP A 123 3.81 -23.81 11.37
C ASP A 123 4.07 -23.72 12.88
N GLY A 124 3.38 -24.57 13.64
CA GLY A 124 3.31 -24.50 15.11
C GLY A 124 2.36 -23.41 15.61
N GLU A 125 2.67 -22.15 15.32
CA GLU A 125 1.72 -21.02 15.45
C GLU A 125 1.26 -20.57 14.06
N THR A 126 -0.04 -20.29 13.92
CA THR A 126 -0.62 -19.80 12.65
C THR A 126 -0.47 -18.30 12.55
N LEU A 127 0.54 -17.86 11.79
CA LEU A 127 0.96 -16.46 11.72
C LEU A 127 1.03 -15.95 10.29
N TRP A 128 0.82 -14.65 10.11
CA TRP A 128 1.13 -13.97 8.85
C TRP A 128 2.63 -13.96 8.64
N ARG A 129 3.10 -14.61 7.58
CA ARG A 129 4.52 -14.71 7.20
C ARG A 129 4.72 -14.16 5.80
N ARG A 130 5.98 -13.89 5.45
CA ARG A 130 6.37 -13.55 4.08
C ARG A 130 5.93 -14.63 3.09
N GLY A 131 5.13 -14.22 2.11
CA GLY A 131 4.65 -15.10 1.04
C GLY A 131 5.61 -15.21 -0.16
N ASP A 132 6.71 -14.47 -0.14
CA ASP A 132 7.70 -14.42 -1.24
C ASP A 132 8.88 -15.39 -1.06
N LEU A 133 8.84 -16.26 -0.04
CA LEU A 133 9.90 -17.20 0.34
C LEU A 133 9.73 -18.60 -0.27
#